data_AF-A0A2H0FVV7-F1
#
_entry.id   AF-A0A2H0FVV7-F1
#
_cell.length_a   1.000
_cell.length_b   1.000
_cell.length_c   1.000
_cell.angle_alpha   90.00
_cell.angle_beta   90.00
_cell.angle_gamma   90.00
#
_symmetry.space_group_name_H-M   'P 1'
#
loop_
_entity.id
_entity.type
_entity.pdbx_description
1 polymer ?
#
loop_
_entity_poly.entity_id
_entity_poly.type
_entity_poly.pdbx_seq_one_letter_code
_entity_poly.pdbx_strand_id
1 'polypeptide(L)'
;MIEIRIPTSAAVLLLKEKIIMEFFALQKANIFPNKLQLDDLSDNELLYITETAAQDLIFTLPAEIYSTESNIVAIIFKAIKTFASQQKTTAFDNYSIKQAEALVTPIKHLFKVYGEKEVFSKN
;
A
#
# COMPACT_ATOMS: atom_id res chain seq x y z
N MET A 1 -14.47 12.82 9.45
CA MET A 1 -13.73 12.45 8.24
C MET A 1 -12.32 13.00 8.38
N ILE A 2 -11.30 12.15 8.34
CA ILE A 2 -9.90 12.57 8.36
C ILE A 2 -9.45 12.78 6.92
N GLU A 3 -8.97 13.98 6.61
CA GLU A 3 -8.34 14.26 5.33
C GLU A 3 -6.82 14.24 5.51
N ILE A 4 -6.19 13.19 4.99
CA ILE A 4 -4.73 13.10 4.98
C ILE A 4 -4.22 14.07 3.91
N ARG A 5 -3.48 15.08 4.37
CA ARG A 5 -2.90 16.11 3.50
C ARG A 5 -1.50 15.70 3.06
N ILE A 6 -1.43 14.76 2.13
CA ILE A 6 -0.19 14.33 1.49
C ILE A 6 -0.24 14.63 -0.01
N PRO A 7 0.78 15.33 -0.57
CA PRO A 7 0.91 15.46 -2.01
C PRO A 7 1.04 14.09 -2.68
N THR A 8 0.41 13.90 -3.85
CA THR A 8 0.52 12.62 -4.59
C THR A 8 1.98 12.26 -4.91
N SER A 9 2.83 13.25 -5.20
CA SER A 9 4.27 13.03 -5.42
C SER A 9 4.98 12.45 -4.18
N ALA A 10 4.63 12.92 -2.98
CA ALA A 10 5.18 12.41 -1.74
C ALA A 10 4.69 10.97 -1.46
N ALA A 11 3.40 10.70 -1.71
CA ALA A 11 2.86 9.34 -1.59
C ALA A 11 3.54 8.36 -2.57
N VAL A 12 3.82 8.79 -3.81
CA VAL A 12 4.56 7.99 -4.80
C VAL A 12 6.01 7.75 -4.35
N LEU A 13 6.68 8.76 -3.79
CA LEU A 13 8.04 8.62 -3.29
C LEU A 13 8.13 7.56 -2.18
N LEU A 14 7.25 7.65 -1.18
CA LEU A 14 7.16 6.66 -0.09
C LEU A 14 6.88 5.25 -0.62
N LEU A 15 5.96 5.13 -1.59
CA LEU A 15 5.65 3.85 -2.23
C LEU A 15 6.87 3.26 -2.94
N LYS A 16 7.62 4.07 -3.70
CA LYS A 16 8.84 3.64 -4.39
C LYS A 16 9.91 3.16 -3.42
N GLU A 17 10.18 3.92 -2.38
CA GLU A 17 11.16 3.54 -1.35
C GLU A 17 10.77 2.19 -0.73
N LYS A 18 9.49 2.01 -0.43
CA LYS A 18 9.01 0.76 0.16
C LYS A 18 9.06 -0.42 -0.81
N ILE A 19 8.74 -0.23 -2.09
CA ILE A 19 8.91 -1.25 -3.15
C ILE A 19 10.36 -1.71 -3.23
N ILE A 20 11.31 -0.77 -3.22
CA ILE A 20 12.74 -1.09 -3.27
C ILE A 20 13.17 -1.88 -2.04
N MET A 21 12.73 -1.46 -0.84
CA MET A 21 13.01 -2.18 0.40
C MET A 21 12.47 -3.62 0.37
N GLU A 22 11.23 -3.79 -0.09
CA GLU A 22 10.58 -5.10 -0.20
C GLU A 22 11.32 -6.00 -1.20
N PHE A 23 11.64 -5.47 -2.38
CA PHE A 23 12.40 -6.20 -3.39
C PHE A 23 13.76 -6.67 -2.86
N PHE A 24 14.50 -5.80 -2.16
CA PHE A 24 15.76 -6.19 -1.53
C PHE A 24 15.58 -7.21 -0.40
N ALA A 25 14.49 -7.16 0.36
CA ALA A 25 14.19 -8.16 1.38
C ALA A 25 13.95 -9.54 0.74
N LEU A 26 13.18 -9.58 -0.35
CA LEU A 26 12.90 -10.81 -1.11
C LEU A 26 14.18 -11.38 -1.76
N GLN A 27 15.09 -10.53 -2.24
CA GLN A 27 16.40 -10.96 -2.72
C GLN A 27 17.26 -11.57 -1.60
N LYS A 28 17.32 -10.91 -0.43
CA LYS A 28 18.02 -11.44 0.75
C LYS A 28 17.45 -12.77 1.23
N ALA A 29 16.15 -12.98 1.06
CA ALA A 29 15.48 -14.24 1.38
C ALA A 29 15.68 -15.33 0.31
N ASN A 30 16.42 -15.06 -0.77
CA ASN A 30 16.59 -15.92 -1.95
C ASN A 30 15.29 -16.26 -2.69
N ILE A 31 14.26 -15.43 -2.54
CA ILE A 31 13.01 -15.55 -3.33
C ILE A 31 13.25 -15.01 -4.75
N PHE A 32 13.95 -13.87 -4.85
CA PHE A 32 14.44 -13.35 -6.11
C PHE A 32 15.97 -13.48 -6.23
N PRO A 33 16.51 -13.69 -7.44
CA PRO A 33 17.95 -13.65 -7.67
C PRO A 33 18.54 -12.28 -7.32
N ASN A 34 19.69 -12.26 -6.63
CA ASN A 34 20.39 -11.02 -6.25
C ASN A 34 20.85 -10.13 -7.42
N LYS A 35 20.88 -10.67 -8.65
CA LYS A 35 21.26 -9.91 -9.86
C LYS A 35 20.06 -9.35 -10.63
N LEU A 36 18.85 -9.77 -10.27
CA LEU A 36 17.61 -9.32 -10.88
C LEU A 36 17.41 -7.83 -10.56
N GLN A 37 17.08 -7.01 -11.56
CA GLN A 37 16.68 -5.63 -11.34
C GLN A 37 15.16 -5.55 -11.22
N LEU A 38 14.66 -4.45 -10.63
CA LEU A 38 13.22 -4.22 -10.52
C LEU A 38 12.53 -4.17 -11.90
N ASP A 39 13.23 -3.63 -12.91
CA ASP A 39 12.74 -3.51 -14.28
C ASP A 39 12.67 -4.86 -15.02
N ASP A 40 13.31 -5.90 -14.47
CA ASP A 40 13.29 -7.26 -15.03
C ASP A 40 12.09 -8.09 -14.51
N LEU A 41 11.31 -7.54 -13.57
CA LEU A 41 10.16 -8.23 -12.99
C LEU A 41 9.04 -8.39 -14.02
N SER A 42 8.38 -9.54 -13.99
CA SER A 42 7.12 -9.70 -14.71
C SER A 42 6.03 -8.78 -14.15
N ASP A 43 5.02 -8.49 -14.96
CA ASP A 43 3.89 -7.64 -14.56
C ASP A 43 3.23 -8.11 -13.25
N ASN A 44 3.09 -9.43 -13.06
CA ASN A 44 2.52 -10.01 -11.84
C ASN A 44 3.42 -9.80 -10.62
N GLU A 45 4.74 -9.94 -10.77
CA GLU A 45 5.69 -9.75 -9.68
C GLU A 45 5.78 -8.27 -9.27
N LEU A 46 5.83 -7.37 -10.26
CA LEU A 46 5.85 -5.94 -9.99
C LEU A 46 4.56 -5.48 -9.30
N LEU A 47 3.40 -5.98 -9.75
CA LEU A 47 2.12 -5.73 -9.11
C LEU A 47 2.12 -6.25 -7.67
N TYR A 48 2.55 -7.48 -7.45
CA TYR A 48 2.61 -8.11 -6.12
C TYR A 48 3.49 -7.31 -5.15
N ILE A 49 4.71 -6.95 -5.53
CA ILE A 49 5.61 -6.17 -4.67
C ILE A 49 5.02 -4.79 -4.39
N THR A 50 4.36 -4.17 -5.38
CA THR A 50 3.73 -2.87 -5.22
C THR A 50 2.57 -2.91 -4.23
N GLU A 51 1.71 -3.93 -4.29
CA GLU A 51 0.60 -4.12 -3.35
C GLU A 51 1.12 -4.43 -1.94
N THR A 52 2.14 -5.29 -1.80
CA THR A 52 2.78 -5.59 -0.52
C THR A 52 3.39 -4.32 0.10
N ALA A 53 4.13 -3.54 -0.69
CA ALA A 53 4.70 -2.28 -0.23
C ALA A 53 3.62 -1.26 0.18
N ALA A 54 2.53 -1.16 -0.58
CA ALA A 54 1.40 -0.30 -0.24
C ALA A 54 0.73 -0.76 1.06
N GLN A 55 0.53 -2.06 1.25
CA GLN A 55 -0.07 -2.62 2.46
C GLN A 55 0.78 -2.35 3.70
N ASP A 56 2.10 -2.50 3.61
CA ASP A 56 3.00 -2.14 4.70
C ASP A 56 2.92 -0.64 5.03
N LEU A 57 2.91 0.23 4.02
CA LEU A 57 2.76 1.68 4.25
C LEU A 57 1.45 1.99 4.96
N ILE A 58 0.34 1.39 4.51
CA ILE A 58 -0.96 1.51 5.18
C ILE A 58 -0.80 1.04 6.64
N PHE A 59 -0.23 -0.14 6.89
CA PHE A 59 -0.08 -0.65 8.25
C PHE A 59 0.74 0.26 9.20
N THR A 60 1.68 1.06 8.67
CA THR A 60 2.47 2.01 9.47
C THR A 60 1.75 3.31 9.85
N LEU A 61 0.57 3.58 9.28
CA LEU A 61 -0.16 4.81 9.57
C LEU A 61 -0.83 4.78 10.96
N PRO A 62 -1.02 5.95 11.60
CA PRO A 62 -1.75 6.06 12.85
C PRO A 62 -3.15 5.43 12.81
N ALA A 63 -3.53 4.75 13.90
CA ALA A 63 -4.79 4.01 14.01
C ALA A 63 -6.04 4.87 13.76
N GLU A 64 -5.96 6.17 14.06
CA GLU A 64 -7.06 7.13 13.87
C GLU A 64 -7.51 7.23 12.41
N ILE A 65 -6.58 7.01 11.46
CA ILE A 65 -6.87 7.00 10.01
C ILE A 65 -7.85 5.88 9.63
N TYR A 66 -7.89 4.82 10.44
CA TYR A 66 -8.72 3.62 10.22
C TYR A 66 -10.01 3.61 11.02
N SER A 67 -10.01 4.22 12.21
CA SER A 67 -11.20 4.30 13.06
C SER A 67 -12.24 5.30 12.54
N THR A 68 -11.83 6.24 11.69
CA THR A 68 -12.69 7.25 11.07
C THR A 68 -12.62 7.17 9.55
N GLU A 69 -13.71 7.50 8.85
CA GLU A 69 -13.66 7.61 7.39
C GLU A 69 -12.58 8.59 6.94
N SER A 70 -11.78 8.16 5.95
CA SER A 70 -10.61 8.89 5.46
C SER A 70 -10.42 8.73 3.96
N ASN A 71 -9.63 9.62 3.37
CA ASN A 71 -9.30 9.60 1.94
C ASN A 71 -8.16 8.61 1.57
N ILE A 72 -7.76 7.70 2.47
CA ILE A 72 -6.60 6.83 2.29
C ILE A 72 -6.69 5.94 1.04
N VAL A 73 -7.86 5.37 0.75
CA VAL A 73 -8.08 4.53 -0.44
C VAL A 73 -7.76 5.31 -1.72
N ALA A 74 -8.21 6.57 -1.79
CA ALA A 74 -7.97 7.43 -2.94
C ALA A 74 -6.49 7.83 -3.07
N ILE A 75 -5.79 8.03 -1.95
CA ILE A 75 -4.35 8.32 -1.94
C ILE A 75 -3.56 7.12 -2.47
N ILE A 76 -3.85 5.91 -1.97
CA ILE A 76 -3.17 4.68 -2.39
C ILE A 76 -3.41 4.41 -3.88
N PHE A 77 -4.67 4.48 -4.32
CA PHE A 77 -5.01 4.32 -5.73
C PHE A 77 -4.26 5.30 -6.63
N LYS A 78 -4.26 6.60 -6.28
CA LYS A 78 -3.53 7.62 -7.04
C LYS A 78 -2.03 7.40 -7.03
N ALA A 79 -1.45 7.00 -5.90
CA ALA A 79 -0.01 6.73 -5.78
C ALA A 79 0.39 5.55 -6.68
N ILE A 80 -0.34 4.43 -6.64
CA ILE A 80 -0.07 3.25 -7.47
C ILE A 80 -0.23 3.58 -8.96
N LYS A 81 -1.33 4.22 -9.37
CA LYS A 81 -1.52 4.58 -10.79
C LYS A 81 -0.45 5.57 -11.28
N THR A 82 -0.03 6.50 -10.43
CA THR A 82 1.04 7.45 -10.79
C THR A 82 2.38 6.74 -10.89
N PHE A 83 2.71 5.86 -9.94
CA PHE A 83 3.90 5.01 -10.01
C PHE A 83 3.92 4.19 -11.30
N ALA A 84 2.83 3.48 -11.62
CA ALA A 84 2.69 2.69 -12.84
C ALA A 84 2.97 3.50 -14.11
N SER A 85 2.40 4.71 -14.19
CA SER A 85 2.63 5.61 -15.33
C SER A 85 4.09 6.02 -15.49
N GLN A 86 4.84 6.13 -14.38
CA GLN A 86 6.26 6.47 -14.38
C GLN A 86 7.14 5.28 -14.81
N GLN A 87 6.71 4.06 -14.50
CA GLN A 87 7.41 2.83 -14.92
C GLN A 87 7.12 2.41 -16.37
N LYS A 88 6.15 3.05 -17.04
CA LYS A 88 5.77 2.73 -18.44
C LYS A 88 5.44 1.24 -18.64
N THR A 89 4.81 0.62 -17.65
CA THR A 89 4.43 -0.80 -17.63
C THR A 89 2.91 -0.97 -17.74
N THR A 90 2.49 -2.07 -18.35
CA THR A 90 1.08 -2.50 -18.47
C THR A 90 0.57 -3.25 -17.26
N ALA A 91 1.44 -3.58 -16.30
CA ALA A 91 1.12 -4.37 -15.10
C ALA A 91 -0.09 -3.84 -14.31
N PHE A 92 -0.35 -2.53 -14.39
CA PHE A 92 -1.38 -1.84 -13.61
C PHE A 92 -2.52 -1.29 -14.48
N ASP A 93 -2.65 -1.68 -15.74
CA ASP A 93 -3.69 -1.16 -16.63
C ASP A 93 -5.09 -1.40 -16.07
N ASN A 94 -5.30 -2.61 -15.55
CA ASN A 94 -6.55 -3.04 -14.91
C ASN A 94 -6.63 -2.72 -13.41
N TYR A 95 -5.62 -2.03 -12.86
CA TYR A 95 -5.61 -1.69 -11.44
C TYR A 95 -6.74 -0.70 -11.10
N SER A 96 -7.67 -1.13 -10.26
CA SER A 96 -8.89 -0.43 -9.92
C SER A 96 -8.87 0.15 -8.51
N ILE A 97 -9.75 1.13 -8.25
CA ILE A 97 -9.92 1.67 -6.88
C ILE A 97 -10.39 0.60 -5.88
N LYS A 98 -11.11 -0.42 -6.34
CA LYS A 98 -11.55 -1.55 -5.50
C LYS A 98 -10.37 -2.39 -5.00
N GLN A 99 -9.31 -2.51 -5.79
CA GLN A 99 -8.08 -3.18 -5.34
C GLN A 99 -7.39 -2.37 -4.25
N ALA A 100 -7.27 -1.06 -4.42
CA ALA A 100 -6.75 -0.19 -3.36
C ALA A 100 -7.60 -0.26 -2.07
N GLU A 101 -8.93 -0.34 -2.21
CA GLU A 101 -9.85 -0.52 -1.09
C GLU A 101 -9.64 -1.88 -0.39
N ALA A 102 -9.39 -2.94 -1.15
CA ALA A 102 -9.09 -4.27 -0.62
C ALA A 102 -7.79 -4.30 0.21
N LEU A 103 -6.80 -3.45 -0.09
CA LEU A 103 -5.59 -3.30 0.74
C LEU A 103 -5.88 -2.63 2.10
N VAL A 104 -6.82 -1.69 2.13
CA VAL A 104 -7.14 -0.89 3.32
C VAL A 104 -8.16 -1.59 4.23
N THR A 105 -9.11 -2.33 3.65
CA THR A 105 -10.27 -2.90 4.35
C THR A 105 -9.90 -3.83 5.52
N PRO A 106 -8.95 -4.78 5.39
CA PRO A 106 -8.56 -5.64 6.49
C PRO A 106 -8.03 -4.85 7.70
N ILE A 107 -7.29 -3.78 7.45
CA ILE A 107 -6.70 -2.93 8.48
C ILE A 107 -7.79 -2.07 9.14
N LYS A 108 -8.74 -1.53 8.36
CA LYS A 108 -9.94 -0.88 8.91
C LYS A 108 -10.74 -1.81 9.83
N HIS A 109 -10.97 -3.05 9.40
CA HIS A 109 -11.69 -4.03 10.22
C HIS A 109 -10.95 -4.36 11.52
N LEU A 110 -9.62 -4.52 11.46
CA LEU A 110 -8.79 -4.72 12.63
C LEU A 110 -9.02 -3.60 13.65
N PHE A 111 -8.78 -2.34 13.27
CA PHE A 111 -8.87 -1.22 14.22
C PHE A 111 -10.30 -0.89 14.68
N LYS A 112 -11.32 -1.13 13.85
CA LYS A 112 -12.72 -0.96 14.26
C LYS A 112 -13.12 -1.93 15.37
N VAL A 113 -12.76 -3.22 15.23
CA VAL A 113 -13.08 -4.25 16.23
C VAL A 113 -12.40 -3.98 17.57
N TYR A 114 -11.15 -3.49 17.57
CA TYR A 114 -10.45 -3.14 18.81
C TYR A 114 -11.00 -1.87 19.46
N GLY A 115 -11.34 -0.84 18.68
CA GLY A 115 -11.95 0.38 19.19
C GLY A 115 -13.31 0.13 19.86
N GLU A 116 -14.12 -0.80 19.32
CA GLU A 116 -15.40 -1.19 19.93
C GLU A 116 -15.20 -1.96 21.24
N LYS A 117 -14.22 -2.89 21.31
CA LYS A 117 -13.97 -3.68 22.53
C LYS A 117 -13.50 -2.85 23.72
N GLU A 118 -12.73 -1.78 23.52
CA GLU A 118 -12.36 -0.85 24.61
C GLU A 118 -13.55 -0.05 25.15
N VAL A 119 -14.58 0.19 24.33
CA VAL A 119 -15.81 0.86 24.77
C VAL A 119 -16.66 -0.07 25.63
N PHE A 120 -16.64 -1.38 25.38
CA PHE A 120 -17.39 -2.37 26.17
C PHE A 120 -16.68 -2.83 27.45
N SER A 121 -15.37 -2.59 27.63
CA SER A 121 -14.65 -2.93 28.86
C SER A 121 -14.66 -1.83 29.93
N LYS A 122 -15.26 -0.68 29.63
CA LYS A 122 -15.40 0.47 30.55
C LYS A 122 -16.78 0.60 31.19
N ASN A 123 -17.65 -0.40 31.06
CA ASN A 123 -18.94 -0.50 31.75
C ASN A 123 -18.98 -1.75 32.63
#